data_AF-A0A133VAG2-F1
#
_entry.id   AF-A0A133VAG2-F1
#
_cell.length_a   1.000
_cell.length_b   1.000
_cell.length_c   1.000
_cell.angle_alpha   90.00
_cell.angle_beta   90.00
_cell.angle_gamma   90.00
#
_symmetry.space_group_name_H-M   'P 1'
#
loop_
_entity.id
_entity.type
_entity.pdbx_description
1 polymer ?
#
loop_
_entity_poly.entity_id
_entity_poly.type
_entity_poly.pdbx_seq_one_letter_code
_entity_poly.pdbx_strand_id
1 'polypeptide(L)'
;MKILDRRGQGATEYLLMLAAVLVIVAAAIYYVTTAGPSAVVTGSATLDENNDVIFTPSSSMTPTKISAGEWDWAVYRGASKIGSNTADTT
;
A
#
# COMPACT_ATOMS: atom_id res chain seq x y z
N MET A 1 -1.14 -27.13 -52.09
CA MET A 1 -0.47 -26.94 -50.79
C MET A 1 -0.55 -25.46 -50.46
N LYS A 2 -1.32 -25.07 -49.43
CA LYS A 2 -1.59 -23.66 -49.10
C LYS A 2 -0.35 -23.05 -48.44
N ILE A 3 0.28 -22.07 -49.10
CA ILE A 3 1.28 -21.21 -48.50
C ILE A 3 0.49 -20.13 -47.74
N LEU A 4 0.31 -20.32 -46.44
CA LEU A 4 -0.22 -19.28 -45.55
C LEU A 4 0.93 -18.33 -45.26
N ASP A 5 0.82 -17.16 -45.89
CA ASP A 5 1.82 -16.11 -45.89
C ASP A 5 2.27 -15.72 -44.48
N ARG A 6 3.60 -15.70 -44.34
CA ARG A 6 4.41 -15.43 -43.15
C ARG A 6 4.36 -13.96 -42.70
N ARG A 7 3.21 -13.28 -42.88
CA ARG A 7 3.05 -11.81 -42.68
C ARG A 7 2.37 -11.41 -41.37
N GLY A 8 1.81 -12.36 -40.61
CA GLY A 8 1.28 -12.09 -39.27
C GLY A 8 2.33 -12.19 -38.17
N GLN A 9 3.38 -12.98 -38.37
CA GLN A 9 4.26 -13.46 -37.29
C GLN A 9 4.98 -12.33 -36.55
N GLY A 10 5.54 -11.36 -37.27
CA GLY A 10 6.21 -10.20 -36.65
C GLY A 10 5.25 -9.29 -35.88
N ALA A 11 4.05 -9.02 -36.40
CA ALA A 11 3.08 -8.14 -35.71
C ALA A 11 2.56 -8.77 -34.40
N THR A 12 2.27 -10.08 -34.41
CA THR A 12 1.86 -10.78 -33.18
C THR A 12 2.96 -10.86 -32.13
N GLU A 13 4.22 -10.97 -32.50
CA GLU A 13 5.34 -10.97 -31.54
C GLU A 13 5.44 -9.64 -30.79
N TYR A 14 5.33 -8.52 -31.52
CA TYR A 14 5.30 -7.20 -30.88
C TYR A 14 4.07 -7.01 -30.00
N LEU A 15 2.90 -7.49 -30.42
CA LEU A 15 1.69 -7.42 -29.60
C LEU A 15 1.81 -8.27 -28.33
N LEU A 16 2.43 -9.45 -28.41
CA LEU A 16 2.65 -10.32 -27.24
C LEU A 16 3.66 -9.72 -26.26
N MET A 17 4.76 -9.14 -26.77
CA MET A 17 5.73 -8.42 -25.93
C MET A 17 5.09 -7.20 -25.29
N LEU A 18 4.33 -6.40 -26.05
CA LEU A 18 3.63 -5.23 -25.53
C LEU A 18 2.61 -5.62 -24.46
N ALA A 19 1.83 -6.68 -24.69
CA ALA A 19 0.86 -7.18 -23.73
C ALA A 19 1.53 -7.61 -22.42
N ALA A 20 2.63 -8.36 -22.50
CA ALA A 20 3.39 -8.75 -21.31
C ALA A 20 3.91 -7.53 -20.53
N VAL A 21 4.44 -6.53 -21.23
CA VAL A 21 4.92 -5.28 -20.61
C VAL A 21 3.77 -4.52 -19.95
N LEU A 22 2.62 -4.38 -20.62
CA LEU A 22 1.46 -3.68 -20.08
C LEU A 22 0.93 -4.36 -18.81
N VAL A 23 0.91 -5.69 -18.75
CA VAL A 23 0.51 -6.43 -17.54
C VAL A 23 1.48 -6.17 -16.38
N ILE A 24 2.79 -6.20 -16.63
CA ILE A 24 3.80 -5.93 -15.59
C ILE A 24 3.69 -4.48 -15.10
N VAL A 25 3.56 -3.52 -16.01
CA VAL A 25 3.41 -2.09 -15.67
C VAL A 25 2.12 -1.86 -14.88
N ALA A 26 1.00 -2.48 -15.27
CA ALA A 26 -0.26 -2.38 -14.55
C ALA A 26 -0.14 -2.95 -13.12
N ALA A 27 0.50 -4.10 -12.95
CA ALA A 27 0.75 -4.67 -11.62
C ALA A 27 1.65 -3.75 -10.77
N ALA A 28 2.71 -3.20 -11.35
CA ALA A 28 3.60 -2.26 -10.65
C ALA A 28 2.87 -0.99 -10.20
N ILE A 29 2.06 -0.39 -11.08
CA ILE A 29 1.24 0.78 -10.75
C ILE A 29 0.23 0.41 -9.66
N TYR A 30 -0.43 -0.74 -9.75
CA TYR A 30 -1.38 -1.21 -8.73
C TYR A 30 -0.73 -1.26 -7.35
N TYR A 31 0.43 -1.91 -7.20
CA TYR A 31 1.12 -1.99 -5.90
C TYR A 31 1.64 -0.65 -5.40
N VAL A 32 2.13 0.22 -6.30
CA VAL A 32 2.61 1.56 -5.92
C VAL A 32 1.46 2.47 -5.50
N THR A 33 0.29 2.36 -6.13
CA THR A 33 -0.87 3.22 -5.86
C THR A 33 -1.71 2.73 -4.68
N THR A 34 -1.78 1.43 -4.44
CA THR A 34 -2.41 0.86 -3.24
C THR A 34 -1.55 1.02 -1.99
N ALA A 35 -0.23 1.19 -2.13
CA ALA A 35 0.64 1.66 -1.06
C ALA A 35 0.38 3.17 -0.83
N GLY A 36 -0.71 3.48 -0.13
CA GLY A 36 -1.05 4.84 0.26
C GLY A 36 0.05 5.50 1.11
N PRO A 37 -0.01 6.83 1.28
CA PRO A 37 0.95 7.55 2.10
C PRO A 37 0.92 6.97 3.52
N SER A 38 2.09 6.63 4.07
CA SER A 38 2.22 6.07 5.41
C SER A 38 2.88 7.07 6.34
N ALA A 39 2.36 7.13 7.57
CA ALA A 39 2.95 7.87 8.67
C ALA A 39 3.45 6.86 9.69
N VAL A 40 4.77 6.82 9.89
CA VAL A 40 5.38 5.97 10.91
C VAL A 40 5.48 6.78 12.19
N VAL A 41 4.59 6.50 13.14
CA VAL A 41 4.70 7.02 14.51
C VAL A 41 5.66 6.10 15.27
N THR A 42 6.86 6.59 15.57
CA THR A 42 7.83 5.85 16.40
C THR A 42 7.71 6.30 17.86
N GLY A 43 7.86 5.37 18.78
CA GLY A 43 7.84 5.62 20.22
C GLY A 43 8.43 4.45 21.00
N SER A 44 8.61 4.63 22.30
CA SER A 44 8.98 3.55 23.21
C SER A 44 7.76 3.06 23.99
N ALA A 45 7.76 1.77 24.33
CA ALA A 45 6.83 1.18 25.27
C ALA A 45 7.63 0.63 26.46
N THR A 46 7.29 1.03 27.68
CA THR A 46 7.92 0.55 28.91
C THR A 46 6.85 0.06 29.89
N LEU A 47 7.18 -0.99 30.64
CA LEU A 47 6.36 -1.44 31.76
C LEU A 47 6.71 -0.58 32.99
N ASP A 48 5.70 -0.03 33.65
CA ASP A 48 5.85 0.70 34.91
C ASP A 48 5.73 -0.22 36.14
N GLU A 49 6.09 0.28 37.31
CA GLU A 49 6.06 -0.44 38.60
C GLU A 49 4.65 -0.95 38.97
N ASN A 50 3.60 -0.30 38.45
CA ASN A 50 2.21 -0.71 38.64
C ASN A 50 1.72 -1.73 37.60
N ASN A 51 2.62 -2.27 36.78
CA ASN A 51 2.31 -3.21 35.69
C ASN A 51 1.46 -2.58 34.55
N ASP A 52 1.53 -1.27 34.41
CA ASP A 52 0.95 -0.51 33.30
C ASP A 52 1.94 -0.38 32.14
N VAL A 53 1.44 -0.38 30.91
CA VAL A 53 2.26 -0.13 29.71
C VAL A 53 2.18 1.34 29.34
N ILE A 54 3.30 2.05 29.49
CA ILE A 54 3.42 3.46 29.14
C ILE A 54 3.96 3.58 27.71
N PHE A 55 3.23 4.30 26.86
CA PHE A 55 3.65 4.65 25.51
C PHE A 55 4.17 6.08 25.48
N THR A 56 5.44 6.25 25.09
CA THR A 56 6.04 7.59 24.90
C THR A 56 6.31 7.82 23.42
N PRO A 57 5.59 8.75 22.75
CA PRO A 57 5.87 9.09 21.37
C PRO A 57 7.25 9.75 21.25
N SER A 58 7.97 9.47 20.16
CA SER A 58 9.25 10.14 19.89
C SER A 58 9.01 11.61 19.53
N SER A 59 9.83 12.51 20.07
CA SER A 59 9.79 13.94 19.74
C SER A 59 10.42 14.24 18.37
N SER A 60 11.18 13.28 17.82
CA SER A 60 11.84 13.37 16.51
C SER A 60 11.01 12.68 15.43
N MET A 61 9.76 13.09 15.26
CA MET A 61 9.00 12.70 14.07
C MET A 61 9.23 13.71 12.97
N THR A 62 9.73 13.27 11.82
CA THR A 62 9.59 14.03 10.57
C THR A 62 8.11 13.99 10.20
N PRO A 63 7.37 15.11 10.19
CA PRO A 63 5.95 15.08 9.89
C PRO A 63 5.76 14.65 8.43
N THR A 64 5.29 13.43 8.20
CA THR A 64 4.68 13.07 6.92
C THR A 64 3.23 13.53 6.92
N LYS A 65 2.81 14.15 5.82
CA LYS A 65 1.44 14.63 5.65
C LYS A 65 0.63 13.55 4.94
N ILE A 66 -0.55 13.26 5.47
CA ILE A 66 -1.57 12.41 4.85
C ILE A 66 -2.83 13.27 4.74
N SER A 67 -3.55 13.18 3.62
CA SER A 67 -4.84 13.84 3.47
C SER A 67 -5.84 13.28 4.47
N ALA A 68 -6.69 14.13 5.06
CA ALA A 68 -7.69 13.66 6.02
C ALA A 68 -8.65 12.62 5.41
N GLY A 69 -8.95 12.72 4.11
CA GLY A 69 -9.78 11.76 3.39
C GLY A 69 -9.09 10.43 3.05
N GLU A 70 -7.81 10.30 3.39
CA GLU A 70 -7.00 9.08 3.18
C GLU A 70 -6.48 8.51 4.51
N TRP A 71 -6.81 9.13 5.65
CA TRP A 71 -6.30 8.73 6.95
C TRP A 71 -7.27 7.82 7.69
N ASP A 72 -6.88 6.55 7.81
CA ASP A 72 -7.56 5.56 8.63
C ASP A 72 -6.77 5.28 9.91
N TRP A 73 -7.47 5.05 11.02
CA TRP A 73 -6.84 4.58 12.26
C TRP A 73 -7.72 3.57 12.99
N ALA A 74 -7.10 2.68 13.76
CA ALA A 74 -7.79 1.75 14.64
C ALA A 74 -7.02 1.58 15.96
N VAL A 75 -7.76 1.51 17.06
CA VAL A 75 -7.25 1.25 18.41
C VAL A 75 -7.73 -0.13 18.83
N TYR A 76 -6.79 -0.93 19.33
CA TYR A 76 -7.05 -2.29 19.79
C TYR A 76 -6.70 -2.43 21.27
N ARG A 77 -7.47 -3.27 21.98
CA ARG A 77 -7.14 -3.79 23.31
C ARG A 77 -7.02 -5.30 23.20
N GLY A 78 -5.79 -5.81 23.20
CA GLY A 78 -5.52 -7.20 22.82
C GLY A 78 -6.01 -7.48 21.40
N ALA A 79 -6.79 -8.54 21.22
CA ALA A 79 -7.40 -8.88 19.93
C ALA A 79 -8.69 -8.11 19.61
N SER A 80 -9.21 -7.31 20.54
CA SER A 80 -10.49 -6.60 20.37
C SER A 80 -10.27 -5.17 19.85
N LYS A 81 -10.96 -4.80 18.76
CA LYS A 81 -10.99 -3.41 18.27
C LYS A 81 -11.89 -2.56 19.16
N ILE A 82 -11.37 -1.47 19.71
CA ILE A 82 -12.09 -0.57 20.64
C ILE A 82 -12.39 0.81 20.06
N GLY A 83 -11.77 1.18 18.94
CA GLY A 83 -12.07 2.41 18.22
C GLY A 83 -11.48 2.34 16.81
N SER A 84 -12.12 3.00 15.85
CA SER A 84 -11.55 3.20 14.53
C SER A 84 -12.17 4.39 13.84
N ASN A 85 -11.41 5.00 12.94
CA ASN A 85 -11.92 5.87 11.90
C ASN A 85 -11.58 5.25 10.54
N THR A 86 -12.56 5.25 9.65
CA THR A 86 -12.38 4.95 8.24
C THR A 86 -12.76 6.21 7.51
N ALA A 87 -11.85 6.76 6.72
CA ALA A 87 -12.08 7.92 5.91
C ALA A 87 -13.17 7.59 4.88
N ASP A 88 -14.27 8.33 4.91
CA ASP A 88 -15.32 8.24 3.91
C ASP A 88 -14.75 8.74 2.58
N THR A 89 -14.37 7.81 1.72
CA THR A 89 -14.04 8.08 0.32
C THR A 89 -15.36 8.23 -0.45
N THR A 90 -15.92 9.44 -0.44
CA THR A 90 -17.07 9.82 -1.29
C THR A 90 -16.58 10.47 -2.57
#